data_AF-A0A956R1I0-F1
#
_entry.id   AF-A0A956R1I0-F1
#
_cell.length_a   1.000
_cell.length_b   1.000
_cell.length_c   1.000
_cell.angle_alpha   90.00
_cell.angle_beta   90.00
_cell.angle_gamma   90.00
#
_symmetry.space_group_name_H-M   'P 1'
#
loop_
_entity.id
_entity.type
_entity.pdbx_description
1 polymer ?
#
loop_
_entity_poly.entity_id
_entity_poly.type
_entity_poly.pdbx_seq_one_letter_code
_entity_poly.pdbx_strand_id
1 'polypeptide(L)'
;MSKLSRRDAIIGLAGLAPTLWLPACQPPPQPPAAGAPPLRPTKGSEATVVQRIVSRATTDGRGATLQRVFPAPGLPNLDPFVLLDDFDVRVPAGFPDHPHR
;
A
#
# COMPACT_ATOMS: atom_id res chain seq x y z
N MET A 1 73.64 -24.44 7.00
CA MET A 1 73.44 -23.16 6.25
C MET A 1 73.63 -23.52 4.79
N SER A 2 72.73 -23.32 3.82
CA SER A 2 71.90 -22.16 3.51
C SER A 2 70.85 -22.53 2.44
N LYS A 3 69.57 -22.30 2.80
CA LYS A 3 68.38 -21.96 2.00
C LYS A 3 68.50 -22.09 0.46
N LEU A 4 67.82 -23.08 -0.12
CA LEU A 4 67.25 -22.90 -1.47
C LEU A 4 65.95 -22.09 -1.34
N SER A 5 65.88 -21.05 -2.17
CA SER A 5 64.98 -19.91 -2.07
C SER A 5 63.72 -20.11 -2.91
N ARG A 6 62.59 -19.61 -2.39
CA ARG A 6 61.22 -19.72 -2.92
C ARG A 6 60.97 -18.91 -4.22
N ARG A 7 61.85 -18.97 -5.22
CA ARG A 7 61.71 -18.11 -6.41
C ARG A 7 61.53 -18.80 -7.75
N ASP A 8 61.79 -20.09 -7.89
CA ASP A 8 61.79 -20.70 -9.23
C ASP A 8 60.80 -21.85 -9.32
N ALA A 9 59.51 -21.53 -9.40
CA ALA A 9 58.56 -22.40 -10.10
C ALA A 9 57.30 -21.65 -10.56
N ILE A 10 57.35 -21.26 -11.83
CA ILE A 10 56.29 -21.43 -12.84
C ILE A 10 55.15 -20.40 -12.83
N ILE A 11 55.33 -19.51 -13.81
CA ILE A 11 54.34 -18.65 -14.48
C ILE A 11 53.25 -19.52 -15.11
N GLY A 12 51.98 -19.21 -14.81
CA GLY A 12 50.80 -19.83 -15.41
C GLY A 12 49.62 -18.87 -15.42
N LEU A 13 49.65 -17.94 -16.39
CA LEU A 13 48.57 -17.15 -16.99
C LEU A 13 47.24 -17.02 -16.20
N ALA A 14 47.04 -15.85 -15.58
CA ALA A 14 45.77 -15.41 -15.02
C ALA A 14 44.71 -15.24 -16.12
N GLY A 15 43.75 -16.17 -16.18
CA GLY A 15 42.48 -15.96 -16.87
C GLY A 15 41.59 -15.09 -16.01
N LEU A 16 41.49 -13.80 -16.36
CA LEU A 16 40.49 -12.89 -15.82
C LEU A 16 39.10 -13.35 -16.29
N ALA A 17 38.37 -14.08 -15.44
CA ALA A 17 36.93 -14.20 -15.61
C ALA A 17 36.32 -12.88 -15.13
N PRO A 18 35.69 -12.07 -16.00
CA PRO A 18 34.98 -10.90 -15.54
C PRO A 18 33.78 -11.41 -14.73
N THR A 19 33.77 -11.12 -13.44
CA THR A 19 32.56 -11.18 -12.63
C THR A 19 31.57 -10.16 -13.19
N LEU A 20 30.77 -10.62 -14.15
CA LEU A 20 29.63 -9.89 -14.69
C LEU A 20 28.66 -9.62 -13.54
N TRP A 21 28.73 -8.39 -13.04
CA TRP A 21 27.74 -7.81 -12.14
C TRP A 21 26.48 -7.56 -12.98
N LEU A 22 25.67 -8.60 -13.15
CA LEU A 22 24.30 -8.42 -13.59
C LEU A 22 23.59 -7.63 -12.48
N PRO A 23 22.99 -6.46 -12.75
CA PRO A 23 22.08 -5.86 -11.80
C PRO A 23 20.90 -6.84 -11.71
N ALA A 24 20.79 -7.55 -10.60
CA ALA A 24 19.58 -8.30 -10.32
C ALA A 24 18.44 -7.27 -10.26
N CYS A 25 17.61 -7.22 -11.30
CA CYS A 25 16.30 -6.64 -11.21
C CYS A 25 15.55 -7.45 -10.15
N GLN A 26 15.60 -6.98 -8.91
CA GLN A 26 14.79 -7.56 -7.86
C GLN A 26 13.33 -7.18 -8.18
N PRO A 27 12.44 -8.15 -8.43
CA PRO A 27 11.06 -7.85 -8.76
C PRO A 27 10.43 -7.08 -7.58
N PRO A 28 9.52 -6.13 -7.86
CA PRO A 28 8.83 -5.40 -6.80
C PRO A 28 8.12 -6.39 -5.87
N PRO A 29 7.99 -6.06 -4.56
CA PRO A 29 7.28 -6.91 -3.61
C PRO A 29 5.89 -7.23 -4.17
N GLN A 30 5.58 -8.52 -4.27
CA GLN A 30 4.29 -8.98 -4.79
C GLN A 30 3.18 -8.53 -3.81
N PRO A 31 2.06 -7.97 -4.29
CA PRO A 31 0.90 -7.75 -3.43
C PRO A 31 0.42 -9.10 -2.86
N PRO A 32 -0.24 -9.11 -1.69
CA PRO A 32 -0.82 -10.33 -1.16
C PRO A 32 -1.71 -10.98 -2.22
N ALA A 33 -1.60 -12.30 -2.35
CA ALA A 33 -2.33 -13.08 -3.36
C ALA A 33 -3.81 -12.70 -3.34
N ALA A 34 -4.33 -12.30 -4.50
CA ALA A 34 -5.75 -12.04 -4.70
C ALA A 34 -6.52 -13.33 -4.34
N GLY A 35 -7.17 -13.34 -3.18
CA GLY A 35 -7.90 -14.53 -2.67
C GLY A 35 -7.56 -14.97 -1.25
N ALA A 36 -6.74 -14.25 -0.49
CA ALA A 36 -6.64 -14.50 0.95
C ALA A 36 -8.06 -14.39 1.59
N PRO A 37 -8.53 -15.41 2.32
CA PRO A 37 -9.84 -15.35 2.96
C PRO A 37 -9.89 -14.16 3.92
N PRO A 38 -11.03 -13.46 4.06
CA PRO A 38 -11.13 -12.36 5.00
C PRO A 38 -10.73 -12.89 6.36
N LEU A 39 -9.75 -12.23 6.98
CA LEU A 39 -9.30 -12.58 8.32
C LEU A 39 -10.55 -12.53 9.21
N ARG A 40 -10.98 -13.70 9.70
CA ARG A 40 -12.01 -13.76 10.73
C ARG A 40 -11.47 -12.96 11.90
N PRO A 41 -12.22 -11.98 12.45
CA PRO A 41 -11.82 -11.37 13.70
C PRO A 41 -11.75 -12.50 14.73
N THR A 42 -10.54 -12.90 15.06
CA THR A 42 -10.32 -13.74 16.23
C THR A 42 -10.84 -12.93 17.40
N LYS A 43 -11.44 -13.58 18.39
CA LYS A 43 -11.88 -12.93 19.62
C LYS A 43 -10.61 -12.36 20.30
N GLY A 44 -10.24 -11.14 19.96
CA GLY A 44 -8.88 -10.63 20.15
C GLY A 44 -8.92 -9.13 20.36
N SER A 45 -8.30 -8.70 21.46
CA SER A 45 -7.92 -7.35 21.88
C SER A 45 -8.82 -6.18 21.45
N GLU A 46 -9.30 -5.39 22.41
CA GLU A 46 -9.98 -4.12 22.13
C GLU A 46 -9.25 -3.31 21.05
N ALA A 47 -10.02 -2.83 20.06
CA ALA A 47 -9.47 -2.00 19.00
C ALA A 47 -8.92 -0.69 19.59
N THR A 48 -7.72 -0.31 19.19
CA THR A 48 -7.14 0.99 19.55
C THR A 48 -7.52 2.03 18.51
N VAL A 49 -8.01 3.18 18.95
CA VAL A 49 -8.31 4.31 18.06
C VAL A 49 -7.00 4.94 17.59
N VAL A 50 -6.67 4.75 16.31
CA VAL A 50 -5.43 5.27 15.71
C VAL A 50 -5.57 6.70 15.19
N GLN A 51 -6.78 7.12 14.80
CA GLN A 51 -7.04 8.44 14.23
C GLN A 51 -8.48 8.87 14.51
N ARG A 52 -8.68 10.18 14.72
CA ARG A 52 -9.99 10.83 14.75
C ARG A 52 -10.06 11.85 13.62
N ILE A 53 -11.17 11.86 12.90
CA ILE A 53 -11.38 12.70 11.72
C ILE A 53 -12.64 13.51 11.94
N VAL A 54 -12.56 14.82 11.67
CA VAL A 54 -13.71 15.72 11.69
C VAL A 54 -14.31 15.72 10.30
N SER A 55 -15.63 15.54 10.21
CA SER A 55 -16.34 15.58 8.94
C SER A 55 -16.41 16.99 8.36
N ARG A 56 -16.57 17.08 7.03
CA ARG A 56 -16.66 18.33 6.29
C ARG A 56 -18.05 18.52 5.69
N ALA A 57 -18.63 19.69 5.92
CA ALA A 57 -19.87 20.10 5.26
C ALA A 57 -19.69 20.11 3.73
N THR A 58 -20.57 19.41 3.03
CA THR A 58 -20.56 19.21 1.59
C THR A 58 -22.00 19.20 1.05
N THR A 59 -22.14 19.35 -0.26
CA THR A 59 -23.42 19.19 -0.96
C THR A 59 -23.30 18.13 -2.05
N ASP A 60 -24.35 17.36 -2.27
CA ASP A 60 -24.40 16.33 -3.31
C ASP A 60 -25.82 16.16 -3.89
N GLY A 61 -25.94 15.37 -4.95
CA GLY A 61 -27.20 15.09 -5.64
C GLY A 61 -27.95 16.36 -6.04
N ARG A 62 -29.25 16.38 -5.74
CA ARG A 62 -30.12 17.55 -5.88
C ARG A 62 -30.18 18.30 -4.55
N GLY A 63 -29.18 19.12 -4.27
CA GLY A 63 -29.19 20.06 -3.15
C GLY A 63 -29.19 19.42 -1.75
N ALA A 64 -28.76 18.16 -1.63
CA ALA A 64 -28.61 17.52 -0.34
C ALA A 64 -27.38 18.10 0.38
N THR A 65 -27.54 18.48 1.65
CA THR A 65 -26.45 18.90 2.53
C THR A 65 -26.03 17.75 3.42
N LEU A 66 -24.72 17.49 3.53
CA LEU A 66 -24.18 16.35 4.24
C LEU A 66 -22.85 16.65 4.92
N GLN A 67 -22.46 15.81 5.86
CA GLN A 67 -21.18 15.80 6.53
C GLN A 67 -20.33 14.63 6.03
N ARG A 68 -19.32 14.92 5.20
CA ARG A 68 -18.43 13.90 4.62
C ARG A 68 -17.29 13.56 5.56
N VAL A 69 -17.16 12.31 5.96
CA VAL A 69 -16.08 11.83 6.85
C VAL A 69 -14.85 11.45 6.03
N PHE A 70 -15.03 10.66 4.96
CA PHE A 70 -13.98 10.36 3.99
C PHE A 70 -14.56 10.17 2.58
N PRO A 71 -13.81 10.47 1.50
CA PRO A 71 -12.42 10.91 1.48
C PRO A 71 -12.17 12.28 2.11
N ALA A 72 -11.07 12.40 2.85
CA ALA A 72 -10.63 13.65 3.49
C ALA A 72 -9.11 13.83 3.32
N PRO A 73 -8.55 15.05 3.46
CA PRO A 73 -7.11 15.29 3.29
C PRO A 73 -6.20 14.37 4.15
N GLY A 74 -6.69 13.90 5.30
CA GLY A 74 -5.97 12.97 6.19
C GLY A 74 -6.46 11.51 6.14
N LEU A 75 -7.43 11.19 5.29
CA LEU A 75 -7.91 9.82 5.05
C LEU A 75 -8.46 9.74 3.62
N PRO A 76 -7.59 9.62 2.60
CA PRO A 76 -8.00 9.62 1.20
C PRO A 76 -8.72 8.32 0.79
N ASN A 77 -8.41 7.21 1.45
CA ASN A 77 -9.01 5.89 1.23
C ASN A 77 -9.10 5.12 2.55
N LEU A 78 -10.05 4.19 2.63
CA LEU A 78 -10.17 3.28 3.75
C LEU A 78 -10.67 1.92 3.24
N ASP A 79 -9.80 1.16 2.57
CA ASP A 79 -10.13 -0.16 2.02
C ASP A 79 -10.75 -1.09 3.11
N PRO A 80 -11.93 -1.72 2.88
CA PRO A 80 -12.72 -1.82 1.64
C PRO A 80 -13.82 -0.78 1.44
N PHE A 81 -13.85 0.28 2.25
CA PHE A 81 -14.83 1.33 2.19
C PHE A 81 -14.41 2.46 1.23
N VAL A 82 -15.37 3.00 0.47
CA VAL A 82 -15.11 3.97 -0.60
C VAL A 82 -15.48 5.40 -0.18
N LEU A 83 -16.54 5.56 0.61
CA LEU A 83 -17.06 6.86 1.04
C LEU A 83 -17.94 6.69 2.28
N LEU A 84 -17.95 7.70 3.16
CA LEU A 84 -18.91 7.79 4.27
C LEU A 84 -19.40 9.23 4.42
N ASP A 85 -20.71 9.39 4.25
CA ASP A 85 -21.45 10.64 4.44
C ASP A 85 -22.52 10.44 5.51
N ASP A 86 -22.69 11.44 6.37
CA ASP A 86 -23.81 11.57 7.31
C ASP A 86 -24.74 12.67 6.81
N PHE A 87 -26.03 12.36 6.62
CA PHE A 87 -27.01 13.30 6.10
C PHE A 87 -28.42 13.07 6.65
N ASP A 88 -29.14 14.16 6.87
CA ASP A 88 -30.61 14.20 7.00
C ASP A 88 -31.14 15.00 5.80
N VAL A 89 -31.90 14.35 4.93
CA VAL A 89 -32.35 14.93 3.66
C VAL A 89 -33.87 15.11 3.68
N ARG A 90 -34.32 16.33 3.35
CA ARG A 90 -35.74 16.71 3.28
C ARG A 90 -36.10 17.18 1.89
N VAL A 91 -37.35 16.92 1.49
CA VAL A 91 -37.91 17.40 0.22
C VAL A 91 -37.79 18.93 0.13
N PRO A 92 -37.37 19.50 -1.02
CA PRO A 92 -37.17 18.85 -2.33
C PRO A 92 -35.75 18.32 -2.59
N ALA A 93 -34.87 18.30 -1.60
CA ALA A 93 -33.52 17.77 -1.77
C ALA A 93 -33.52 16.23 -1.85
N GLY A 94 -32.50 15.65 -2.48
CA GLY A 94 -32.42 14.21 -2.65
C GLY A 94 -31.32 13.75 -3.59
N PHE A 95 -31.33 12.45 -3.86
CA PHE A 95 -30.45 11.80 -4.83
C PHE A 95 -31.34 11.20 -5.92
N PRO A 96 -31.60 11.93 -7.04
CA PRO A 96 -32.32 11.38 -8.19
C PRO A 96 -31.62 10.14 -8.75
N ASP A 97 -32.28 9.38 -9.62
CA ASP A 97 -31.69 8.21 -10.28
C ASP A 97 -30.28 8.50 -10.83
N HIS A 98 -29.30 7.69 -10.39
CA HIS A 98 -27.90 7.79 -10.78
C HIS A 98 -27.24 6.40 -10.86
N PRO A 99 -26.27 6.20 -11.77
CA PRO A 99 -25.62 4.91 -11.94
C PRO A 99 -24.56 4.63 -10.86
N HIS A 100 -24.35 3.34 -10.56
CA HIS A 100 -23.20 2.82 -9.82
C HIS A 100 -22.52 1.70 -10.62
N ARG A 101 -21.22 1.51 -10.40
CA ARG A 101 -20.42 0.44 -11.02
C ARG A 101 -19.47 -0.18 -10.02
#